data_AF-A0A964LZG4-F1
#
_entry.id   AF-A0A964LZG4-F1
#
_cell.length_a   1.000
_cell.length_b   1.000
_cell.length_c   1.000
_cell.angle_alpha   90.00
_cell.angle_beta   90.00
_cell.angle_gamma   90.00
#
_symmetry.space_group_name_H-M   'P 1'
#
loop_
_entity.id
_entity.type
_entity.pdbx_description
1 polymer ?
#
loop_
_entity_poly.entity_id
_entity_poly.type
_entity_poly.pdbx_seq_one_letter_code
_entity_poly.pdbx_strand_id
1 'polypeptide(L)'
;MYPPTASVDSDMNAASKARNYFKNGGSAFLVPWFYSMVRNRGEWDYKQQGRQYEAFGNFNYGATGTAAGLSQEFLLRGAGWAQRRAGTCNSAFGSWCNDAPYGDAPEDQAWIKAGIEYAKSRGYSVPDSSLASTCRRTRHMDAQHRLKARTEQGCCV
;
A
#
# COMPACT_ATOMS: atom_id res chain seq x y z
N MET A 1 -10.81 -7.21 16.54
CA MET A 1 -10.49 -8.61 16.94
C MET A 1 -9.08 -8.92 16.45
N TYR A 2 -8.26 -9.61 17.25
CA TYR A 2 -6.84 -9.81 16.98
C TYR A 2 -6.55 -11.30 16.71
N PRO A 3 -5.71 -11.67 15.71
CA PRO A 3 -5.34 -13.06 15.50
C PRO A 3 -4.48 -13.56 16.67
N PRO A 4 -4.75 -14.72 17.28
CA PRO A 4 -4.09 -15.15 18.53
C PRO A 4 -2.56 -15.25 18.47
N THR A 5 -1.98 -15.42 17.27
CA THR A 5 -0.55 -15.64 17.05
C THR A 5 0.16 -14.47 16.38
N ALA A 6 -0.57 -13.41 16.00
CA ALA A 6 0.05 -12.26 15.35
C ALA A 6 0.81 -11.40 16.37
N SER A 7 1.82 -10.65 15.94
CA SER A 7 2.44 -9.60 16.75
C SER A 7 2.97 -8.51 15.83
N VAL A 8 2.27 -7.38 15.76
CA VAL A 8 2.66 -6.26 14.87
C VAL A 8 4.08 -5.79 15.18
N ASP A 9 4.44 -5.74 16.46
CA ASP A 9 5.80 -5.38 16.90
C ASP A 9 6.85 -6.41 16.42
N SER A 10 6.54 -7.70 16.46
CA SER A 10 7.42 -8.76 15.93
C SER A 10 7.56 -8.66 14.41
N ASP A 11 6.46 -8.40 13.71
CA ASP A 11 6.43 -8.29 12.26
C ASP A 11 7.18 -7.02 11.79
N MET A 12 7.02 -5.90 12.49
CA MET A 12 7.80 -4.68 12.26
C MET A 12 9.30 -4.91 12.51
N ASN A 13 9.67 -5.67 13.55
CA ASN A 13 11.06 -6.03 13.79
C ASN A 13 11.63 -6.87 12.65
N ALA A 14 10.88 -7.87 12.17
CA ALA A 14 11.27 -8.67 11.00
C ALA A 14 11.43 -7.80 9.73
N ALA A 15 10.51 -6.87 9.50
CA ALA A 15 10.58 -5.91 8.40
C ALA A 15 11.83 -5.00 8.47
N SER A 16 12.14 -4.49 9.66
CA SER A 16 13.33 -3.67 9.90
C SER A 16 14.63 -4.46 9.70
N LYS A 17 14.68 -5.73 10.15
CA LYS A 17 15.81 -6.63 9.89
C LYS A 17 16.00 -6.87 8.39
N ALA A 18 14.93 -7.12 7.65
CA ALA A 18 14.98 -7.28 6.20
C ALA A 18 15.50 -6.01 5.50
N ARG A 19 15.01 -4.83 5.90
CA ARG A 19 15.55 -3.53 5.44
C ARG A 19 17.07 -3.45 5.62
N ASN A 20 17.56 -3.76 6.82
CA ASN A 20 18.99 -3.71 7.13
C ASN A 20 19.80 -4.75 6.33
N TYR A 21 19.25 -5.96 6.15
CA TYR A 21 19.86 -7.01 5.35
C TYR A 21 20.02 -6.59 3.88
N PHE A 22 18.94 -6.09 3.27
CA PHE A 22 18.96 -5.68 1.85
C PHE A 22 19.68 -4.35 1.61
N LYS A 23 19.88 -3.50 2.62
CA LYS A 23 20.66 -2.27 2.50
C LYS A 23 22.08 -2.52 1.98
N ASN A 24 22.68 -3.66 2.34
CA ASN A 24 24.05 -4.01 1.95
C ASN A 24 24.12 -5.00 0.77
N GLY A 25 23.02 -5.69 0.44
CA GLY A 25 22.95 -6.71 -0.62
C GLY A 25 22.13 -6.32 -1.86
N GLY A 26 21.49 -5.15 -1.86
CA GLY A 26 20.68 -4.62 -2.96
C GLY A 26 19.24 -4.32 -2.51
N SER A 27 18.92 -3.04 -2.36
CA SER A 27 17.57 -2.57 -1.98
C SER A 27 16.46 -3.03 -2.93
N ALA A 28 16.81 -3.38 -4.17
CA ALA A 28 15.89 -3.95 -5.14
C ALA A 28 15.23 -5.28 -4.69
N PHE A 29 15.86 -6.03 -3.79
CA PHE A 29 15.30 -7.29 -3.26
C PHE A 29 14.29 -7.09 -2.12
N LEU A 30 14.26 -5.90 -1.50
CA LEU A 30 13.36 -5.59 -0.39
C LEU A 30 11.89 -5.65 -0.82
N VAL A 31 11.56 -5.05 -1.97
CA VAL A 31 10.16 -4.97 -2.44
C VAL A 31 9.60 -6.35 -2.81
N PRO A 32 10.30 -7.21 -3.59
CA PRO A 32 9.88 -8.58 -3.83
C PRO A 32 9.73 -9.41 -2.55
N TRP A 33 10.67 -9.28 -1.60
CA TRP A 33 10.58 -9.95 -0.31
C TRP A 33 9.34 -9.50 0.47
N PHE A 34 9.14 -8.18 0.62
CA PHE A 34 8.00 -7.63 1.33
C PHE A 34 6.67 -8.07 0.69
N TYR A 35 6.59 -8.04 -0.64
CA TYR A 35 5.44 -8.57 -1.38
C TYR A 35 5.17 -10.05 -1.07
N SER A 36 6.22 -10.87 -0.92
CA SER A 36 6.07 -12.29 -0.59
C SER A 36 5.45 -12.53 0.80
N MET A 37 5.66 -11.62 1.74
CA MET A 37 5.10 -11.69 3.10
C MET A 37 3.61 -11.33 3.14
N VAL A 38 3.19 -10.34 2.35
CA VAL A 38 1.84 -9.73 2.43
C VAL A 38 0.85 -10.24 1.38
N ARG A 39 1.32 -10.94 0.34
CA ARG A 39 0.46 -11.51 -0.70
C ARG A 39 -0.42 -12.65 -0.15
N ASN A 40 -1.40 -13.09 -0.95
CA ASN A 40 -2.21 -14.27 -0.65
C ASN A 40 -1.33 -15.46 -0.21
N ARG A 41 -1.65 -16.05 0.96
CA ARG A 41 -0.91 -17.13 1.64
C ARG A 41 0.52 -16.77 2.07
N GLY A 42 0.84 -15.48 2.15
CA GLY A 42 2.05 -14.99 2.80
C GLY A 42 1.92 -15.08 4.32
N GLU A 43 3.05 -14.99 5.02
CA GLU A 43 3.08 -15.11 6.49
C GLU A 43 2.25 -14.01 7.20
N TRP A 44 2.08 -12.86 6.54
CA TRP A 44 1.30 -11.73 7.06
C TRP A 44 -0.10 -11.61 6.42
N ASP A 45 -0.57 -12.63 5.71
CA ASP A 45 -1.94 -12.69 5.18
C ASP A 45 -2.93 -13.20 6.25
N TYR A 46 -3.23 -12.35 7.23
CA TYR A 46 -4.15 -12.72 8.32
C TYR A 46 -5.59 -12.91 7.86
N LYS A 47 -5.95 -12.47 6.65
CA LYS A 47 -7.30 -12.71 6.09
C LYS A 47 -7.57 -14.20 5.88
N GLN A 48 -6.53 -15.04 5.73
CA GLN A 48 -6.68 -16.51 5.68
C GLN A 48 -7.18 -17.12 6.99
N GLN A 49 -6.91 -16.48 8.13
CA GLN A 49 -7.36 -16.95 9.44
C GLN A 49 -8.84 -16.58 9.71
N GLY A 50 -9.39 -15.67 8.91
CA GLY A 50 -10.77 -15.22 9.01
C GLY A 50 -10.96 -13.81 8.45
N ARG A 51 -12.11 -13.57 7.80
CA ARG A 51 -12.45 -12.26 7.23
C ARG A 51 -12.48 -11.14 8.27
N GLN A 52 -12.76 -11.47 9.53
CA GLN A 52 -12.77 -10.53 10.66
C GLN A 52 -11.38 -9.89 10.95
N TYR A 53 -10.31 -10.41 10.36
CA TYR A 53 -8.94 -9.88 10.52
C TYR A 53 -8.52 -8.94 9.38
N GLU A 54 -9.44 -8.54 8.49
CA GLU A 54 -9.15 -7.61 7.40
C GLU A 54 -8.55 -6.29 7.89
N ALA A 55 -9.22 -5.63 8.84
CA ALA A 55 -8.73 -4.40 9.48
C ALA A 55 -7.33 -4.59 10.10
N PHE A 56 -7.10 -5.73 10.76
CA PHE A 56 -5.81 -6.06 11.35
C PHE A 56 -4.72 -6.24 10.28
N GLY A 57 -5.02 -6.94 9.18
CA GLY A 57 -4.09 -7.12 8.07
C GLY A 57 -3.70 -5.80 7.41
N ASN A 58 -4.67 -4.90 7.20
CA ASN A 58 -4.41 -3.56 6.66
C ASN A 58 -3.55 -2.71 7.60
N PHE A 59 -3.83 -2.77 8.91
CA PHE A 59 -2.99 -2.14 9.94
C PHE A 59 -1.57 -2.70 9.94
N ASN A 60 -1.40 -4.03 9.92
CA ASN A 60 -0.10 -4.68 9.91
C ASN A 60 0.69 -4.35 8.63
N TYR A 61 0.02 -4.29 7.47
CA TYR A 61 0.62 -3.89 6.21
C TYR A 61 1.22 -2.47 6.26
N GLY A 62 0.47 -1.51 6.82
CA GLY A 62 0.97 -0.14 7.03
C GLY A 62 2.16 -0.08 7.98
N ALA A 63 2.08 -0.81 9.10
CA ALA A 63 3.11 -0.84 10.13
C ALA A 63 4.41 -1.49 9.64
N THR A 64 4.32 -2.71 9.12
CA THR A 64 5.47 -3.47 8.61
C THR A 64 6.09 -2.83 7.38
N GLY A 65 5.28 -2.25 6.48
CA GLY A 65 5.77 -1.51 5.31
C GLY A 65 6.60 -0.28 5.69
N THR A 66 6.14 0.46 6.70
CA THR A 66 6.89 1.61 7.25
C THR A 66 8.19 1.15 7.93
N ALA A 67 8.14 0.06 8.70
CA ALA A 67 9.32 -0.53 9.32
C ALA A 67 10.34 -1.05 8.30
N ALA A 68 9.87 -1.60 7.17
CA ALA A 68 10.70 -1.97 6.02
C ALA A 68 11.31 -0.73 5.30
N GLY A 69 10.81 0.47 5.58
CA GLY A 69 11.29 1.71 4.96
C GLY A 69 10.60 2.08 3.64
N LEU A 70 9.42 1.51 3.38
CA LEU A 70 8.58 1.88 2.23
C LEU A 70 7.80 3.16 2.53
N SER A 71 7.61 4.01 1.52
CA SER A 71 6.87 5.26 1.68
C SER A 71 5.37 5.01 1.84
N GLN A 72 4.67 5.92 2.52
CA GLN A 72 3.21 5.90 2.63
C GLN A 72 2.53 5.84 1.25
N GLU A 73 3.04 6.60 0.28
CA GLU A 73 2.51 6.58 -1.09
C GLU A 73 2.65 5.20 -1.73
N PHE A 74 3.80 4.53 -1.56
CA PHE A 74 4.02 3.17 -2.05
C PHE A 74 3.02 2.18 -1.43
N LEU A 75 2.79 2.28 -0.12
CA LEU A 75 1.87 1.39 0.60
C LEU A 75 0.41 1.60 0.18
N LEU A 76 -0.06 2.85 0.17
CA LEU A 76 -1.45 3.14 -0.23
C LEU A 76 -1.72 2.76 -1.68
N ARG A 77 -0.74 2.96 -2.57
CA ARG A 77 -0.82 2.45 -3.94
C ARG A 77 -0.86 0.92 -3.94
N GLY A 78 0.09 0.24 -3.28
CA GLY A 78 0.15 -1.22 -3.25
C GLY A 78 -1.15 -1.88 -2.78
N ALA A 79 -1.84 -1.29 -1.81
CA ALA A 79 -3.15 -1.75 -1.35
C ALA A 79 -4.22 -1.67 -2.45
N GLY A 80 -4.33 -0.53 -3.15
CA GLY A 80 -5.25 -0.35 -4.27
C GLY A 80 -5.02 -1.35 -5.42
N TRP A 81 -3.75 -1.69 -5.71
CA TRP A 81 -3.46 -2.77 -6.67
C TRP A 81 -3.93 -4.13 -6.20
N ALA A 82 -3.68 -4.47 -4.94
CA ALA A 82 -4.03 -5.76 -4.37
C ALA A 82 -5.56 -5.96 -4.44
N GLN A 83 -6.35 -4.92 -4.16
CA GLN A 83 -7.79 -4.95 -4.34
C GLN A 83 -8.20 -5.16 -5.81
N ARG A 84 -7.53 -4.50 -6.76
CA ARG A 84 -7.75 -4.73 -8.21
C ARG A 84 -7.48 -6.15 -8.62
N ARG A 85 -6.38 -6.72 -8.15
CA ARG A 85 -5.99 -8.11 -8.44
C ARG A 85 -6.96 -9.12 -7.81
N ALA A 86 -7.53 -8.79 -6.65
CA ALA A 86 -8.51 -9.62 -5.96
C ALA A 86 -9.92 -9.57 -6.59
N GLY A 87 -10.15 -8.68 -7.58
CA GLY A 87 -11.47 -8.51 -8.21
C GLY A 87 -12.50 -7.82 -7.33
N THR A 88 -12.09 -7.24 -6.20
CA THR A 88 -12.98 -6.54 -5.24
C THR A 88 -13.06 -5.03 -5.50
N CYS A 89 -12.57 -4.58 -6.67
CA CYS A 89 -12.62 -3.19 -7.08
C CYS A 89 -14.06 -2.69 -7.18
N ASN A 90 -14.37 -1.64 -6.41
CA ASN A 90 -15.51 -0.79 -6.69
C ASN A 90 -15.06 0.38 -7.57
N SER A 91 -15.67 0.55 -8.74
CA SER A 91 -15.36 1.63 -9.69
C SER A 91 -15.54 3.04 -9.09
N ALA A 92 -16.27 3.16 -7.97
CA ALA A 92 -16.43 4.40 -7.21
C ALA A 92 -15.14 4.92 -6.53
N PHE A 93 -14.11 4.08 -6.34
CA PHE A 93 -12.88 4.46 -5.62
C PHE A 93 -11.68 4.77 -6.53
N GLY A 94 -11.89 4.79 -7.86
CA GLY A 94 -10.84 5.09 -8.83
C GLY A 94 -10.01 3.87 -9.25
N SER A 95 -8.83 4.12 -9.82
CA SER A 95 -7.91 3.08 -10.32
C SER A 95 -6.57 3.22 -9.61
N TRP A 96 -5.84 2.11 -9.45
CA TRP A 96 -4.49 2.11 -8.86
C TRP A 96 -3.51 3.06 -9.58
N CYS A 97 -3.76 3.36 -10.85
CA CYS A 97 -2.96 4.30 -11.66
C CYS A 97 -3.44 5.77 -11.62
N ASN A 98 -4.48 6.10 -10.86
CA ASN A 98 -5.02 7.47 -10.75
C ASN A 98 -4.69 8.12 -9.40
N ASP A 99 -5.27 9.28 -9.09
CA ASP A 99 -5.10 9.96 -7.79
C ASP A 99 -5.71 9.15 -6.62
N ALA A 100 -5.34 9.51 -5.38
CA ALA A 100 -5.92 8.90 -4.18
C ALA A 100 -7.47 8.92 -4.23
N PRO A 101 -8.18 7.83 -3.85
CA PRO A 101 -7.72 6.74 -2.98
C PRO A 101 -7.13 5.51 -3.72
N TYR A 102 -6.66 5.67 -4.96
CA TYR A 102 -5.99 4.59 -5.72
C TYR A 102 -6.85 3.32 -5.90
N GLY A 103 -8.18 3.42 -5.82
CA GLY A 103 -9.07 2.26 -5.92
C GLY A 103 -9.28 1.48 -4.61
N ASP A 104 -8.68 1.90 -3.48
CA ASP A 104 -8.82 1.24 -2.18
C ASP A 104 -10.04 1.76 -1.38
N ALA A 105 -10.64 0.90 -0.55
CA ALA A 105 -11.76 1.30 0.29
C ALA A 105 -11.31 2.34 1.34
N PRO A 106 -12.09 3.39 1.65
CA PRO A 106 -11.71 4.41 2.63
C PRO A 106 -11.37 3.86 4.03
N GLU A 107 -12.05 2.78 4.44
CA GLU A 107 -11.81 2.10 5.72
C GLU A 107 -10.47 1.36 5.72
N ASP A 108 -10.12 0.69 4.62
CA ASP A 108 -8.85 -0.01 4.47
C ASP A 108 -7.68 0.98 4.49
N GLN A 109 -7.82 2.10 3.78
CA GLN A 109 -6.84 3.19 3.86
C GLN A 109 -6.68 3.76 5.27
N ALA A 110 -7.75 3.88 6.05
CA ALA A 110 -7.70 4.39 7.41
C ALA A 110 -6.87 3.45 8.30
N TRP A 111 -7.06 2.13 8.18
CA TRP A 111 -6.26 1.14 8.91
C TRP A 111 -4.79 1.13 8.49
N ILE A 112 -4.49 1.24 7.19
CA ILE A 112 -3.11 1.34 6.69
C ILE A 112 -2.44 2.59 7.26
N LYS A 113 -3.11 3.75 7.23
CA LYS A 113 -2.59 5.00 7.80
C LYS A 113 -2.37 4.87 9.31
N ALA A 114 -3.30 4.26 10.05
CA ALA A 114 -3.13 3.99 11.47
C ALA A 114 -1.91 3.11 11.76
N GLY A 115 -1.66 2.09 10.93
CA GLY A 115 -0.46 1.25 11.02
C GLY A 115 0.83 2.02 10.75
N ILE A 116 0.83 2.92 9.75
CA ILE A 116 1.96 3.81 9.46
C ILE A 116 2.27 4.71 10.66
N GLU A 117 1.26 5.36 11.22
CA GLU A 117 1.44 6.23 12.40
C GLU A 117 1.91 5.43 13.62
N TYR A 118 1.39 4.21 13.79
CA TYR A 118 1.88 3.30 14.82
C TYR A 118 3.37 3.00 14.66
N ALA A 119 3.83 2.62 13.47
CA ALA A 119 5.25 2.38 13.21
C ALA A 119 6.12 3.61 13.49
N LYS A 120 5.68 4.80 13.07
CA LYS A 120 6.35 6.08 13.38
C LYS A 120 6.46 6.31 14.88
N SER A 121 5.38 6.06 15.64
CA SER A 121 5.37 6.19 17.11
C SER A 121 6.36 5.25 17.80
N ARG A 122 6.71 4.13 17.16
CA ARG A 122 7.69 3.14 17.63
C ARG A 122 9.13 3.43 17.15
N GLY A 123 9.35 4.58 16.49
CA GLY A 123 10.66 5.00 15.99
C GLY A 123 11.00 4.51 14.59
N TYR A 124 10.08 3.82 13.91
CA TYR A 124 10.26 3.46 12.50
C TYR A 124 9.81 4.63 11.62
N SER A 125 10.76 5.51 11.28
CA SER A 125 10.53 6.57 10.28
C SER A 125 11.33 6.30 9.02
N VAL A 126 10.69 6.50 7.86
CA VAL A 126 11.44 6.81 6.64
C VAL A 126 11.99 8.23 6.78
N PRO A 127 13.29 8.48 6.54
CA PRO A 127 13.78 9.85 6.44
C PRO A 127 13.00 10.54 5.32
N ASP A 128 12.46 11.72 5.63
CA ASP A 128 11.54 12.47 4.78
C ASP A 128 12.06 12.57 3.34
N SER A 129 11.49 11.78 2.45
CA SER A 129 11.77 11.86 1.03
C SER A 129 10.98 13.03 0.48
N SER A 130 11.58 14.22 0.57
CA SER A 130 11.33 15.38 -0.30
C SER A 130 11.54 15.11 -1.81
N LEU A 131 11.48 13.84 -2.24
CA LEU A 131 11.67 13.36 -3.61
C LEU A 131 10.56 12.40 -4.09
N ALA A 132 9.37 12.46 -3.50
CA ALA A 132 8.15 11.97 -4.18
C ALA A 132 7.65 13.04 -5.17
N SER A 133 8.48 13.39 -6.15
CA SER A 133 8.09 14.27 -7.25
C SER A 133 8.70 13.81 -8.57
N THR A 134 8.41 12.57 -8.97
CA THR A 134 8.48 12.20 -10.39
C THR A 134 7.30 11.30 -10.78
N CYS A 135 6.09 11.87 -10.71
CA CYS A 135 5.09 11.70 -11.77
C CYS A 135 4.39 13.05 -12.00
N ARG A 136 5.20 14.07 -12.30
CA ARG A 136 4.75 15.39 -12.77
C ARG A 136 5.45 15.69 -14.09
N ARG A 137 5.19 14.85 -15.10
CA ARG A 137 5.51 15.16 -16.51
C ARG A 137 4.49 14.54 -17.46
N THR A 138 3.24 14.98 -17.32
CA THR A 138 2.23 15.08 -18.39
C THR A 138 1.16 16.11 -17.99
N ARG A 139 1.61 17.31 -17.59
CA ARG A 139 0.72 18.49 -17.45
C ARG A 139 1.36 19.72 -18.09
N HIS A 140 1.95 19.57 -19.28
CA HIS A 140 2.44 20.72 -20.04
C HIS A 140 2.53 20.54 -21.56
N MET A 141 1.70 19.67 -22.17
CA MET A 141 1.39 19.71 -23.60
C MET A 141 0.05 19.01 -23.86
N ASP A 142 -1.08 19.65 -23.52
CA ASP A 142 -2.38 19.41 -24.20
C ASP A 142 -3.44 20.43 -23.75
N ALA A 143 -3.05 21.71 -23.75
CA ALA A 143 -3.98 22.83 -23.65
C ALA A 143 -4.57 23.24 -25.01
N GLN A 144 -4.46 22.40 -26.06
CA GLN A 144 -4.99 22.73 -27.40
C GLN A 144 -5.93 21.70 -28.04
N HIS A 145 -6.33 20.62 -27.34
CA HIS A 145 -7.41 19.74 -27.84
C HIS A 145 -8.54 19.55 -26.84
N ARG A 146 -9.02 20.65 -26.24
CA ARG A 146 -10.41 20.77 -25.80
C ARG A 146 -11.26 21.24 -26.98
N LEU A 147 -11.75 20.31 -27.79
CA LEU A 147 -12.96 20.43 -28.63
C LEU A 147 -13.11 19.12 -29.41
N LYS A 148 -13.78 18.14 -28.80
CA LYS A 148 -14.48 16.96 -29.37
C LYS A 148 -14.29 15.73 -28.48
N ALA A 149 -15.18 15.57 -27.51
CA ALA A 149 -15.71 14.28 -27.03
C ALA A 149 -16.57 14.55 -25.78
N ARG A 150 -17.75 15.11 -26.03
CA ARG A 150 -18.95 14.85 -25.22
C ARG A 150 -19.54 13.57 -25.80
N THR A 151 -20.18 12.73 -24.98
CA THR A 151 -20.62 11.31 -25.18
C THR A 151 -19.45 10.32 -25.03
N GLU A 152 -19.38 9.40 -24.08
CA GLU A 152 -20.40 8.58 -23.41
C GLU A 152 -19.97 8.14 -22.01
N GLN A 153 -20.99 7.94 -21.16
CA GLN A 153 -20.92 7.21 -19.90
C GLN A 153 -20.84 5.70 -20.17
N GLY A 154 -20.05 4.97 -19.38
CA GLY A 154 -20.01 3.51 -19.35
C GLY A 154 -18.83 3.07 -18.47
N CYS A 155 -18.98 2.93 -17.16
CA CYS A 155 -19.58 1.78 -16.47
C CYS A 155 -18.93 0.45 -16.89
N CYS A 156 -18.23 -0.15 -15.91
CA CYS A 156 -17.83 -1.54 -15.73
C CYS A 156 -17.78 -2.47 -16.96
N VAL A 157 -16.58 -2.94 -17.33
CA VAL A 157 -16.31 -4.35 -17.65
C VAL A 157 -14.89 -4.71 -17.20
#